data_AF-A0A8J7EA35-F1
#
_entry.id   AF-A0A8J7EA35-F1
#
_cell.length_a   1.000
_cell.length_b   1.000
_cell.length_c   1.000
_cell.angle_alpha   90.00
_cell.angle_beta   90.00
_cell.angle_gamma   90.00
#
_symmetry.space_group_name_H-M   'P 1'
#
loop_
_entity.id
_entity.type
_entity.pdbx_description
1 polymer ?
#
loop_
_entity_poly.entity_id
_entity_poly.type
_entity_poly.pdbx_seq_one_letter_code
_entity_poly.pdbx_strand_id
1 'polypeptide(L)'
;MQIKTIFQEAIADSEDVLTIAIITHVASHCILARQLMDVLGKPPIHSDLEILGGDDTWTICWSQPQMTLEAATAAINQALAPPVLLPSMRETSTP
;
A
#
# COMPACT_ATOMS: atom_id res chain seq x y z
N MET A 1 -10.25 -3.32 -5.53
CA MET A 1 -9.51 -2.23 -4.87
C MET A 1 -8.99 -1.27 -5.92
N GLN A 2 -9.15 0.04 -5.70
CA GLN A 2 -8.65 1.08 -6.61
C GLN A 2 -8.32 2.37 -5.84
N ILE A 3 -7.34 3.14 -6.32
CA ILE A 3 -7.04 4.47 -5.78
C ILE A 3 -8.11 5.44 -6.28
N LYS A 4 -8.86 6.05 -5.36
CA LYS A 4 -9.77 7.16 -5.66
C LYS A 4 -9.02 8.49 -5.69
N THR A 5 -8.10 8.68 -4.75
CA THR A 5 -7.33 9.91 -4.60
C THR A 5 -6.01 9.59 -3.91
N ILE A 6 -4.94 10.28 -4.29
CA ILE A 6 -3.66 10.24 -3.60
C ILE A 6 -3.04 11.63 -3.65
N PHE A 7 -2.51 12.10 -2.53
CA PHE A 7 -1.82 13.36 -2.44
C PHE A 7 -0.75 13.31 -1.35
N GLN A 8 0.11 14.33 -1.35
CA GLN A 8 1.26 14.43 -0.48
C GLN A 8 1.31 15.78 0.20
N GLU A 9 1.75 15.76 1.45
CA GLU A 9 2.02 16.95 2.26
C GLU A 9 3.45 16.86 2.79
N ALA A 10 4.20 17.95 2.67
CA ALA A 10 5.51 18.04 3.31
C ALA A 10 5.32 18.18 4.83
N ILE A 11 6.07 17.41 5.61
CA ILE A 11 6.06 17.55 7.06
C ILE A 11 7.04 18.67 7.42
N ALA A 12 6.55 19.69 8.15
CA ALA A 12 7.37 20.81 8.56
C ALA A 12 8.59 20.32 9.37
N ASP A 13 9.75 20.90 9.09
CA ASP A 13 11.03 20.59 9.75
C ASP A 13 11.48 19.11 9.61
N SER A 14 10.98 18.37 8.61
CA SER A 14 11.42 17.01 8.28
C SER A 14 11.69 16.83 6.77
N GLU A 15 12.51 15.83 6.42
CA GLU A 15 12.64 15.34 5.04
C GLU A 15 11.52 14.37 4.66
N ASP A 16 10.65 14.05 5.61
CA ASP A 16 9.52 13.16 5.42
C ASP A 16 8.37 13.84 4.67
N VAL A 17 7.75 13.04 3.81
CA VAL A 17 6.54 13.40 3.09
C VAL A 17 5.41 12.52 3.61
N LEU A 18 4.36 13.15 4.13
CA LEU A 18 3.11 12.48 4.46
C LEU A 18 2.38 12.20 3.15
N THR A 19 2.11 10.93 2.87
CA THR A 19 1.26 10.53 1.77
C THR A 19 -0.08 10.06 2.31
N ILE A 20 -1.15 10.55 1.68
CA ILE A 20 -2.53 10.20 2.00
C ILE A 20 -3.18 9.62 0.75
N ALA A 21 -3.65 8.39 0.83
CA ALA A 21 -4.34 7.71 -0.26
C ALA A 21 -5.74 7.23 0.17
N ILE A 22 -6.75 7.54 -0.64
CA ILE A 22 -8.12 7.04 -0.46
C ILE A 22 -8.33 5.87 -1.43
N ILE A 23 -8.59 4.69 -0.89
CA ILE A 23 -8.82 3.44 -1.61
C ILE A 23 -10.29 3.07 -1.52
N THR A 24 -10.88 2.67 -2.65
CA THR A 24 -12.24 2.12 -2.70
C THR A 24 -12.26 0.67 -3.15
N HIS A 25 -13.40 0.00 -3.02
CA HIS A 25 -13.58 -1.41 -3.42
C HIS A 25 -12.66 -2.33 -2.61
N VAL A 26 -12.58 -2.08 -1.30
CA VAL A 26 -11.71 -2.80 -0.36
C VAL A 26 -12.50 -3.95 0.25
N ALA A 27 -12.22 -5.16 -0.22
CA ALA A 27 -12.91 -6.36 0.25
C ALA A 27 -12.62 -6.68 1.73
N SER A 28 -11.44 -6.29 2.23
CA SER A 28 -11.05 -6.47 3.63
C SER A 28 -9.88 -5.57 4.00
N HIS A 29 -10.01 -4.84 5.11
CA HIS A 29 -8.96 -3.97 5.64
C HIS A 29 -7.68 -4.74 6.01
N CYS A 30 -7.81 -5.98 6.50
CA CYS A 30 -6.65 -6.75 6.92
C CYS A 30 -5.81 -7.24 5.72
N ILE A 31 -6.47 -7.52 4.59
CA ILE A 31 -5.79 -7.86 3.33
C ILE A 31 -5.06 -6.63 2.80
N LEU A 32 -5.75 -5.48 2.76
CA LEU A 32 -5.16 -4.21 2.35
C LEU A 32 -3.92 -3.86 3.19
N ALA A 33 -4.04 -3.90 4.51
CA ALA A 33 -2.93 -3.62 5.43
C ALA A 33 -1.72 -4.52 5.17
N ARG A 34 -1.95 -5.82 4.95
CA ARG A 34 -0.87 -6.77 4.67
C ARG A 34 -0.17 -6.47 3.35
N GLN A 35 -0.94 -6.24 2.29
CA GLN A 35 -0.38 -5.91 0.97
C GLN A 35 0.42 -4.60 0.99
N LEU A 36 -0.06 -3.60 1.74
CA LEU A 36 0.64 -2.33 1.92
C LEU A 36 1.96 -2.53 2.66
N MET A 37 1.97 -3.28 3.76
CA MET A 37 3.20 -3.58 4.50
C MET A 37 4.19 -4.39 3.67
N ASP A 38 3.72 -5.28 2.80
CA ASP A 38 4.59 -6.07 1.92
C ASP A 38 5.28 -5.19 0.85
N VAL A 39 4.62 -4.14 0.37
CA VAL A 39 5.14 -3.27 -0.70
C VAL A 39 5.86 -2.02 -0.18
N LEU A 40 5.26 -1.31 0.77
CA LEU A 40 5.84 -0.10 1.36
C LEU A 40 6.96 -0.41 2.36
N GLY A 41 7.15 -1.70 2.65
CA GLY A 41 8.00 -2.18 3.73
C GLY A 41 7.29 -2.11 5.08
N LYS A 42 7.83 -2.84 6.07
CA LYS A 42 7.43 -2.58 7.44
C LYS A 42 7.79 -1.13 7.77
N PRO A 43 6.85 -0.32 8.27
CA PRO A 43 7.21 1.00 8.73
C PRO A 43 8.38 0.89 9.70
N PRO A 44 9.48 1.68 9.54
CA PRO A 44 10.41 1.87 10.64
C PRO A 44 9.65 2.31 11.89
N ILE A 45 10.26 2.19 13.07
CA ILE A 45 9.63 2.54 14.37
C ILE A 45 9.02 3.96 14.39
N HIS A 46 9.33 4.80 13.40
CA HIS A 46 8.87 6.18 13.23
C HIS A 46 8.02 6.45 11.97
N SER A 47 7.64 5.44 11.17
CA SER A 47 6.66 5.63 10.08
C SER A 47 5.27 5.22 10.59
N ASP A 48 4.40 6.19 10.77
CA ASP A 48 3.04 5.95 11.20
C ASP A 48 2.20 5.51 9.98
N LEU A 49 2.11 4.20 9.74
CA LEU A 49 1.11 3.65 8.82
C LEU A 49 -0.24 3.62 9.54
N GLU A 50 -1.12 4.54 9.19
CA GLU A 50 -2.49 4.55 9.66
C GLU A 50 -3.45 4.15 8.55
N ILE A 51 -4.41 3.29 8.92
CA ILE A 51 -5.48 2.84 8.02
C ILE A 51 -6.80 3.18 8.71
N LEU A 52 -7.47 4.20 8.19
CA LEU A 52 -8.69 4.77 8.74
C LEU A 52 -9.82 4.55 7.75
N GLY A 53 -10.99 4.07 8.19
CA GLY A 53 -12.12 3.90 7.29
C GLY A 53 -13.09 2.82 7.72
N GLY A 54 -13.98 2.47 6.79
CA GLY A 54 -15.04 1.51 7.01
C GLY A 54 -15.72 1.12 5.70
N ASP A 55 -16.32 -0.07 5.71
CA ASP A 55 -16.99 -0.66 4.55
C ASP A 55 -16.08 -0.69 3.32
N ASP A 56 -16.44 0.08 2.30
CA ASP A 56 -15.87 0.01 0.97
C ASP A 56 -14.79 1.08 0.69
N THR A 57 -14.56 2.00 1.64
CA THR A 57 -13.61 3.10 1.49
C THR A 57 -12.66 3.21 2.68
N TRP A 58 -11.36 3.28 2.36
CA TRP A 58 -10.29 3.32 3.34
C TRP A 58 -9.29 4.40 2.99
N THR A 59 -8.94 5.23 3.96
CA THR A 59 -7.86 6.19 3.90
C THR A 59 -6.60 5.58 4.50
N ILE A 60 -5.51 5.65 3.77
CA ILE A 60 -4.18 5.21 4.19
C ILE A 60 -3.33 6.47 4.34
N CYS A 61 -2.72 6.63 5.50
CA CYS A 61 -1.76 7.68 5.77
C CYS A 61 -0.41 7.03 6.10
N TRP A 62 0.67 7.50 5.50
CA TRP A 62 2.02 7.06 5.83
C TRP A 62 3.05 8.15 5.52
N SER A 63 4.10 8.24 6.34
CA SER A 63 5.23 9.14 6.13
C SER A 63 6.48 8.36 5.73
N GLN A 64 7.20 8.87 4.72
CA GLN A 64 8.51 8.34 4.32
C GLN A 64 9.45 9.47 3.85
N PRO A 65 10.77 9.32 4.03
CA PRO A 65 11.75 10.29 3.56
C PRO A 65 11.73 10.41 2.03
N GLN A 66 11.62 11.64 1.51
CA GLN A 66 11.84 11.97 0.10
C GLN A 66 11.01 11.14 -0.92
N MET A 67 9.86 10.60 -0.52
CA MET A 67 9.01 9.79 -1.40
C MET A 67 8.25 10.68 -2.39
N THR A 68 8.41 10.43 -3.69
CA THR A 68 7.67 11.18 -4.72
C THR A 68 6.23 10.65 -4.86
N LEU A 69 5.31 11.52 -5.31
CA LEU A 69 3.91 11.14 -5.55
C LEU A 69 3.78 10.00 -6.57
N GLU A 70 4.64 9.99 -7.59
CA GLU A 70 4.67 8.93 -8.60
C GLU A 70 5.09 7.59 -7.98
N ALA A 71 6.16 7.59 -7.18
CA ALA A 71 6.62 6.38 -6.50
C ALA A 71 5.56 5.87 -5.51
N ALA A 72 4.90 6.78 -4.78
CA ALA A 72 3.78 6.45 -3.91
C ALA A 72 2.60 5.83 -4.66
N THR A 73 2.21 6.44 -5.78
CA THR A 73 1.13 5.93 -6.62
C THR A 73 1.47 4.54 -7.17
N ALA A 74 2.71 4.32 -7.61
CA ALA A 74 3.17 3.03 -8.11
C ALA A 74 3.15 1.95 -7.00
N ALA A 75 3.65 2.27 -5.81
CA ALA A 75 3.68 1.36 -4.68
C ALA A 75 2.26 0.96 -4.22
N ILE A 76 1.34 1.93 -4.09
CA ILE A 76 -0.05 1.62 -3.75
C ILE A 76 -0.68 0.76 -4.84
N ASN A 77 -0.52 1.09 -6.13
CA ASN A 77 -1.06 0.27 -7.21
C ASN A 77 -0.51 -1.17 -7.19
N GLN A 78 0.75 -1.35 -6.86
CA GLN A 78 1.34 -2.68 -6.67
C GLN A 78 0.70 -3.43 -5.49
N ALA A 79 0.45 -2.75 -4.36
CA ALA A 79 -0.24 -3.34 -3.21
C ALA A 79 -1.69 -3.72 -3.52
N LEU A 80 -2.39 -2.92 -4.34
CA LEU A 80 -3.78 -3.22 -4.74
C LEU A 80 -3.88 -4.33 -5.79
N ALA A 81 -2.79 -4.67 -6.47
CA ALA A 81 -2.79 -5.71 -7.48
C ALA A 81 -3.08 -7.08 -6.82
N PRO A 82 -3.87 -7.95 -7.49
CA PRO A 82 -4.07 -9.31 -6.99
C PRO A 82 -2.71 -10.02 -6.88
N PRO A 83 -2.49 -10.83 -5.83
CA PRO A 83 -1.27 -11.60 -5.71
C PRO A 83 -1.09 -12.44 -6.97
N VAL A 84 0.08 -12.33 -7.60
CA VAL A 84 0.44 -13.18 -8.74
C VAL A 84 0.43 -14.61 -8.23
N LEU A 85 -0.62 -15.36 -8.55
CA LEU A 85 -0.65 -16.80 -8.37
C LEU A 85 0.37 -17.37 -9.37
N LEU A 86 1.59 -17.62 -8.89
CA LEU A 86 2.55 -18.40 -9.67
C LEU A 86 1.89 -19.75 -9.98
N PRO A 87 1.85 -20.19 -11.25
CA PRO A 87 1.33 -21.51 -11.57
C PRO A 87 2.16 -22.53 -10.78
N SER A 88 1.46 -23.32 -9.95
CA SER A 88 2.05 -24.41 -9.17
C SER A 88 2.81 -25.31 -10.14
N MET A 89 4.14 -25.28 -10.13
CA MET A 89 4.98 -26.24 -10.83
C MET A 89 4.81 -27.58 -10.10
N ARG A 90 3.69 -28.27 -10.36
CA ARG A 90 3.63 -29.72 -10.17
C ARG A 90 4.49 -30.31 -11.26
N GLU A 91 5.73 -30.63 -10.89
CA GLU A 91 6.62 -31.48 -11.66
C GLU A 91 5.86 -32.74 -12.06
N THR A 92 5.55 -32.86 -13.34
CA THR A 92 5.18 -34.13 -13.94
C THR A 92 6.45 -34.95 -14.09
N SER A 93 6.86 -35.61 -13.01
CA SER A 93 7.71 -36.80 -13.11
C SER A 93 6.82 -37.94 -13.62
N THR A 94 6.74 -38.07 -14.94
CA THR A 94 6.23 -39.28 -15.60
C THR A 94 7.23 -40.43 -15.39
N PRO A 95 6.75 -41.68 -15.21
CA PRO A 95 7.54 -42.83 -14.79
C PRO A 95 8.47 -43.40 -15.88
#